data_AF-A0A937K5W4-F1
#
_entry.id   AF-A0A937K5W4-F1
#
_cell.length_a   1.000
_cell.length_b   1.000
_cell.length_c   1.000
_cell.angle_alpha   90.00
_cell.angle_beta   90.00
_cell.angle_gamma   90.00
#
_symmetry.space_group_name_H-M   'P 1'
#
loop_
_entity.id
_entity.type
_entity.pdbx_description
1 polymer ?
#
loop_
_entity_poly.entity_id
_entity_poly.type
_entity_poly.pdbx_seq_one_letter_code
_entity_poly.pdbx_strand_id
1 'polypeptide(L)' 'MTKRTIATNREVIIKDETGAMVNIDYTCPYCHYNTGELITIGAGDVDKIDSGFETDQVCGVCGKDLIIECR' A
#
# COMPACT_ATOMS: atom_id res chain seq x y z
N MET A 1 16.54 -9.46 -3.90
CA MET A 1 15.83 -8.29 -4.45
C MET A 1 14.35 -8.45 -4.13
N THR A 2 13.78 -7.49 -3.44
CA THR A 2 12.35 -7.42 -3.10
C THR A 2 11.54 -7.14 -4.37
N LYS A 3 10.47 -7.90 -4.62
CA LYS A 3 9.60 -7.65 -5.78
C LYS A 3 8.69 -6.45 -5.51
N ARG A 4 8.35 -5.76 -6.58
CA ARG A 4 7.50 -4.56 -6.57
C ARG A 4 6.17 -4.90 -7.22
N THR A 5 5.09 -4.27 -6.77
CA THR A 5 3.77 -4.33 -7.38
C THR A 5 3.11 -2.97 -7.34
N ILE A 6 2.06 -2.79 -8.14
CA ILE A 6 1.28 -1.57 -8.18
C ILE A 6 -0.03 -1.85 -7.46
N ALA A 7 -0.42 -0.94 -6.58
CA ALA A 7 -1.72 -1.02 -5.92
C ALA A 7 -2.85 -1.02 -6.97
N THR A 8 -3.82 -1.90 -6.84
CA THR A 8 -4.99 -1.95 -7.71
C THR A 8 -6.10 -1.01 -7.25
N ASN A 9 -6.13 -0.70 -5.95
CA ASN A 9 -7.08 0.23 -5.32
C ASN A 9 -6.42 0.88 -4.09
N ARG A 10 -6.83 2.12 -3.78
CA ARG A 10 -6.41 2.84 -2.56
C ARG A 10 -7.62 3.59 -2.02
N GLU A 11 -8.09 3.18 -0.87
CA GLU A 11 -9.24 3.78 -0.21
C GLU A 11 -8.78 4.47 1.07
N VAL A 12 -8.95 5.80 1.14
CA VAL A 12 -8.71 6.57 2.35
C VAL A 12 -9.90 6.35 3.29
N ILE A 13 -9.68 5.63 4.40
CA ILE A 13 -10.72 5.31 5.38
C ILE A 13 -10.97 6.52 6.30
N ILE A 14 -9.90 7.13 6.80
CA ILE A 14 -9.95 8.33 7.64
C ILE A 14 -8.74 9.19 7.34
N LYS A 15 -8.92 10.51 7.35
CA LYS A 15 -7.86 11.52 7.20
C LYS A 15 -8.09 12.61 8.24
N ASP A 16 -7.04 12.96 8.97
CA ASP A 16 -7.00 14.07 9.91
C ASP A 16 -5.69 14.87 9.76
N GLU A 17 -5.45 15.80 10.68
CA GLU A 17 -4.27 16.67 10.67
C GLU A 17 -2.95 15.92 10.91
N THR A 18 -3.00 14.69 11.44
CA THR A 18 -1.84 13.86 11.72
C THR A 18 -1.48 12.93 10.56
N GLY A 19 -2.48 12.55 9.75
CA GLY A 19 -2.27 11.63 8.65
C GLY A 19 -3.56 11.02 8.10
N ALA A 20 -3.43 9.85 7.48
CA ALA A 20 -4.54 9.08 6.96
C ALA A 20 -4.35 7.59 7.22
N MET A 21 -5.46 6.88 7.44
CA MET A 21 -5.49 5.42 7.29
C MET A 21 -6.02 5.07 5.91
N VAL A 22 -5.32 4.19 5.22
CA VAL A 22 -5.56 3.85 3.83
C VAL A 22 -5.58 2.35 3.68
N ASN A 23 -6.64 1.80 3.09
CA ASN A 23 -6.64 0.43 2.63
C ASN A 23 -6.08 0.38 1.21
N ILE A 24 -5.07 -0.47 0.99
CA ILE A 24 -4.43 -0.64 -0.31
C ILE A 24 -4.62 -2.07 -0.77
N ASP A 25 -5.35 -2.24 -1.86
CA ASP A 25 -5.48 -3.55 -2.52
C ASP A 25 -4.39 -3.71 -3.57
N TYR A 26 -3.88 -4.92 -3.74
CA TYR A 26 -2.84 -5.26 -4.72
C TYR A 26 -2.86 -6.75 -5.07
N THR A 27 -2.24 -7.10 -6.20
CA THR A 27 -1.90 -8.48 -6.52
C THR A 27 -0.47 -8.76 -6.08
N CYS A 28 -0.27 -9.76 -5.21
CA CYS A 28 1.07 -10.11 -4.73
C CYS A 28 1.92 -10.68 -5.89
N PRO A 29 3.15 -10.16 -6.14
CA PRO A 29 3.99 -10.61 -7.25
C PRO A 29 4.71 -11.95 -6.96
N TYR A 30 4.50 -12.54 -5.77
CA TYR A 30 5.05 -13.83 -5.37
C TYR A 30 4.03 -14.96 -5.46
N CYS A 31 2.86 -14.79 -4.83
CA CYS A 31 1.83 -15.83 -4.80
C CYS A 31 0.67 -15.57 -5.78
N HIS A 32 0.62 -14.40 -6.42
CA HIS A 32 -0.40 -14.01 -7.40
C HIS A 32 -1.84 -13.95 -6.86
N TYR A 33 -2.01 -13.92 -5.54
CA TYR A 33 -3.31 -13.65 -4.90
C TYR A 33 -3.57 -12.14 -4.83
N ASN A 34 -4.84 -11.77 -4.99
CA ASN A 34 -5.34 -10.44 -4.67
C ASN A 34 -5.54 -10.35 -3.15
N THR A 35 -5.00 -9.30 -2.55
CA THR A 35 -5.05 -9.06 -1.10
C THR A 35 -5.00 -7.55 -0.87
N GLY A 36 -5.13 -7.11 0.38
CA GLY A 36 -4.93 -5.71 0.74
C GLY A 36 -4.27 -5.55 2.09
N GLU A 37 -3.63 -4.40 2.31
CA GLU A 37 -3.07 -3.99 3.60
C GLU A 37 -3.69 -2.66 4.04
N LEU A 38 -4.01 -2.57 5.33
CA LEU A 38 -4.39 -1.32 5.98
C LEU A 38 -3.14 -0.63 6.52
N ILE A 39 -2.82 0.55 5.98
CA ILE A 39 -1.62 1.30 6.35
C ILE A 39 -1.97 2.67 6.93
N THR A 40 -1.04 3.24 7.69
CA THR A 40 -1.10 4.63 8.15
C THR A 40 -0.06 5.46 7.41
N ILE A 41 -0.47 6.60 6.88
CA ILE A 41 0.38 7.55 6.16
C ILE A 41 0.38 8.86 6.95
N GLY A 42 1.57 9.44 7.19
CA GLY A 42 1.68 10.72 7.86
C GLY A 42 1.18 11.89 7.00
N ALA A 43 0.71 12.98 7.64
CA ALA A 43 0.09 14.11 6.95
C ALA A 43 0.88 14.67 5.75
N GLY A 44 2.22 14.67 5.82
CA GLY A 44 3.09 15.17 4.75
C GLY A 44 3.15 14.28 3.49
N ASP A 45 2.63 13.05 3.56
CA ASP A 45 2.68 12.07 2.48
C ASP A 45 1.28 11.63 2.01
N VAL A 46 0.19 12.06 2.66
CA VAL A 46 -1.18 11.66 2.27
C VAL A 46 -1.50 12.07 0.84
N ASP A 47 -1.07 13.27 0.42
CA ASP A 47 -1.32 13.75 -0.94
C ASP A 47 -0.44 13.04 -1.99
N LYS A 48 0.53 12.22 -1.55
CA LYS A 48 1.40 11.42 -2.43
C LYS A 48 0.79 10.08 -2.82
N ILE A 49 -0.31 9.66 -2.18
CA ILE A 49 -1.00 8.39 -2.50
C ILE A 49 -1.33 8.30 -3.99
N ASP A 50 -1.73 9.41 -4.61
CA ASP A 50 -2.10 9.46 -6.02
C ASP A 50 -0.93 9.86 -6.95
N SER A 51 0.28 10.06 -6.41
CA SER A 51 1.41 10.61 -7.18
C SER A 51 2.75 9.89 -6.99
N GLY A 52 2.73 8.63 -6.54
CA GLY A 52 3.93 7.79 -6.46
C GLY A 52 4.36 7.42 -5.04
N PHE A 53 3.45 7.38 -4.07
CA PHE A 53 3.74 6.87 -2.73
C PHE A 53 4.16 5.40 -2.80
N GLU A 54 5.25 5.04 -2.12
CA GLU A 54 5.73 3.66 -2.03
C GLU A 54 5.76 3.22 -0.58
N THR A 55 5.43 1.95 -0.34
CA THR A 55 5.48 1.37 1.00
C THR A 55 5.99 -0.06 0.97
N ASP A 56 6.88 -0.38 1.90
CA ASP A 56 7.33 -1.75 2.18
C ASP A 56 6.26 -2.48 3.00
N GLN A 57 5.83 -3.64 2.51
CA GLN A 57 4.80 -4.46 3.15
C GLN A 57 5.18 -5.93 3.15
N VAL A 58 4.55 -6.70 4.03
CA VAL A 58 4.64 -8.16 4.05
C VAL A 58 3.30 -8.70 3.58
N CYS A 59 3.29 -9.52 2.52
CA CYS A 59 2.05 -10.08 2.03
C CYS A 59 1.38 -10.97 3.08
N GLY A 60 0.18 -10.60 3.53
CA GLY A 60 -0.58 -11.38 4.51
C GLY A 60 -0.90 -12.83 4.09
N VAL A 61 -0.82 -13.14 2.78
CA VAL A 61 -1.09 -14.50 2.25
C VAL A 61 0.15 -15.38 2.26
N CYS A 62 1.30 -14.88 1.78
CA CYS A 62 2.50 -15.70 1.58
C CYS A 62 3.70 -15.33 2.45
N GLY A 63 3.58 -14.28 3.28
CA GLY A 63 4.59 -13.85 4.23
C GLY A 63 5.87 -13.31 3.59
N LYS A 64 5.85 -12.93 2.30
CA LYS A 64 7.00 -12.36 1.60
C LYS A 64 6.96 -10.84 1.65
N ASP A 65 8.12 -10.24 1.88
CA ASP A 65 8.33 -8.80 1.74
C ASP A 65 8.14 -8.38 0.29
N LEU A 66 7.44 -7.26 0.08
CA LEU A 66 7.25 -6.62 -1.21
C LEU A 66 7.18 -5.09 -1.05
N ILE A 67 7.34 -4.38 -2.16
CA ILE A 67 7.09 -2.94 -2.22
C ILE A 67 5.80 -2.73 -3.01
N ILE A 68 4.90 -1.90 -2.48
CA ILE A 68 3.67 -1.49 -3.15
C ILE A 68 3.81 -0.03 -3.57
N GLU A 69 3.68 0.23 -4.87
CA GLU A 69 3.64 1.57 -5.46
C GLU A 69 2.18 2.03 -5.64
N CYS A 70 1.87 3.22 -5.16
CA CYS A 70 0.59 3.90 -5.35
C CYS A 70 0.75 4.98 -6.42
N ARG A 71 0.04 4.84 -7.54
CA ARG A 71 0.07 5.75 -8.70
C ARG A 71 -1.16 5.63 -9.58
#